data_AF-A0A7Y3UA21-F1
#
_entry.id   AF-A0A7Y3UA21-F1
#
_cell.length_a   1.000
_cell.length_b   1.000
_cell.length_c   1.000
_cell.angle_alpha   90.00
_cell.angle_beta   90.00
_cell.angle_gamma   90.00
#
_symmetry.space_group_name_H-M   'P 1'
#
loop_
_entity.id
_entity.type
_entity.pdbx_description
1 polymer ?
#
loop_
_entity_poly.entity_id
_entity_poly.type
_entity_poly.pdbx_seq_one_letter_code
_entity_poly.pdbx_strand_id
1 'polypeptide(L)'
;MTEFDNDQNDTRDQQLGPGMAQTLDEAYRMSRWIYLPMMAGLVVMTVVMFGIGYSTGGSVGFQGSVAGMILGGTCVVLMITAVPMGFVLHRKQIQDSVDPETGDPTPAAVQTATILRLAMIEGPSLFGAICILLVHPAMVIVPALGLGLMILTYPRQNVRGGYGRNPYDPGQ
;
A
#
# COMPACT_ATOMS: atom_id res chain seq x y z
N MET A 1 9.75 40.14 -13.66
CA MET A 1 10.50 39.26 -14.59
C MET A 1 10.52 37.86 -14.00
N THR A 2 9.43 37.11 -14.16
CA THR A 2 9.29 35.68 -13.79
C THR A 2 8.06 35.14 -14.53
N GLU A 3 8.07 35.18 -15.86
CA GLU A 3 6.92 34.82 -16.70
C GLU A 3 7.32 33.93 -17.89
N PHE A 4 8.44 33.19 -17.78
CA PHE A 4 9.03 32.46 -18.91
C PHE A 4 9.15 30.93 -18.76
N ASP A 5 8.64 30.31 -17.69
CA ASP A 5 8.81 28.86 -17.48
C ASP A 5 7.52 28.02 -17.58
N ASN A 6 6.37 28.61 -17.92
CA ASN A 6 5.11 27.86 -17.94
C ASN A 6 4.81 27.14 -19.27
N ASP A 7 5.44 27.55 -20.39
CA ASP A 7 5.16 26.97 -21.73
C ASP A 7 5.95 25.67 -22.01
N GLN A 8 7.02 25.38 -21.27
CA GLN A 8 7.81 24.15 -21.48
C GLN A 8 7.17 22.89 -20.86
N ASN A 9 6.22 23.04 -19.95
CA ASN A 9 5.50 21.89 -19.38
C ASN A 9 4.40 21.38 -20.34
N ASP A 10 3.74 22.25 -21.11
CA ASP A 10 2.62 21.87 -21.98
C ASP A 10 3.02 21.03 -23.21
N THR A 11 4.31 21.04 -23.59
CA THR A 11 4.80 20.24 -24.73
C THR A 11 5.27 18.84 -24.35
N ARG A 12 5.60 18.58 -23.08
CA ARG A 12 5.99 17.24 -22.60
C ARG A 12 4.80 16.28 -22.53
N ASP A 13 3.63 16.80 -22.20
CA ASP A 13 2.40 15.99 -22.11
C ASP A 13 1.88 15.50 -23.48
N GLN A 14 2.32 16.09 -24.60
CA GLN A 14 1.92 15.68 -25.95
C GLN A 14 2.80 14.58 -26.58
N GLN A 15 3.97 14.27 -26.01
CA GLN A 15 4.86 13.22 -26.53
C GLN A 15 4.69 11.87 -25.84
N LEU A 16 3.83 11.79 -24.83
CA LEU A 16 3.43 10.51 -24.24
C LEU A 16 2.56 9.75 -25.23
N GLY A 17 3.23 8.90 -26.02
CA GLY A 17 2.57 8.06 -27.01
C GLY A 17 1.45 7.25 -26.33
N PRO A 18 0.30 7.06 -27.01
CA PRO A 18 -0.88 6.37 -26.45
C PRO A 18 -0.58 4.96 -25.89
N GLY A 19 0.56 4.35 -26.25
CA GLY A 19 1.02 3.09 -25.67
C GLY A 19 1.46 3.17 -24.20
N MET A 20 2.07 4.26 -23.73
CA MET A 20 2.60 4.33 -22.35
C MET A 20 1.50 4.53 -21.31
N ALA A 21 0.46 5.30 -21.64
CA ALA A 21 -0.73 5.42 -20.80
C ALA A 21 -1.41 4.05 -20.59
N GLN A 22 -1.46 3.22 -21.65
CA GLN A 22 -2.03 1.87 -21.57
C GLN A 22 -1.22 0.94 -20.66
N THR A 23 0.11 1.00 -20.68
CA THR A 23 0.94 0.11 -19.83
C THR A 23 0.86 0.46 -18.35
N LEU A 24 0.76 1.74 -18.00
CA LEU A 24 0.56 2.18 -16.61
C LEU A 24 -0.82 1.76 -16.09
N ASP A 25 -1.87 1.93 -16.87
CA ASP A 25 -3.22 1.47 -16.52
C ASP A 25 -3.25 -0.04 -16.29
N GLU A 26 -2.51 -0.80 -17.11
CA GLU A 26 -2.37 -2.24 -16.93
C GLU A 26 -1.64 -2.60 -15.64
N ALA A 27 -0.56 -1.89 -15.29
CA ALA A 27 0.17 -2.08 -14.04
C ALA A 27 -0.68 -1.76 -12.80
N TYR A 28 -1.51 -0.71 -12.84
CA TYR A 28 -2.46 -0.42 -11.75
C TYR A 28 -3.54 -1.49 -11.64
N ARG A 29 -4.05 -1.97 -12.77
CA ARG A 29 -5.03 -3.07 -12.79
C ARG A 29 -4.43 -4.32 -12.17
N MET A 30 -3.21 -4.71 -12.55
CA MET A 30 -2.51 -5.86 -11.98
C MET A 30 -2.26 -5.68 -10.48
N SER A 31 -1.85 -4.48 -10.05
CA SER A 31 -1.61 -4.19 -8.63
C SER A 31 -2.87 -4.37 -7.78
N ARG A 32 -4.05 -4.01 -8.29
CA ARG A 32 -5.34 -4.25 -7.60
C ARG A 32 -5.67 -5.73 -7.42
N TRP A 33 -5.36 -6.54 -8.43
CA TRP A 33 -5.56 -7.99 -8.38
C TRP A 33 -4.69 -8.67 -7.33
N ILE A 34 -3.52 -8.09 -7.01
CA ILE A 34 -2.66 -8.55 -5.90
C ILE A 34 -3.21 -8.04 -4.56
N TYR A 35 -3.71 -6.80 -4.53
CA TYR A 35 -4.19 -6.14 -3.32
C TYR A 35 -5.39 -6.84 -2.66
N LEU A 36 -6.38 -7.22 -3.48
CA LEU A 36 -7.63 -7.83 -3.01
C LEU A 36 -7.43 -9.16 -2.25
N PRO A 37 -6.70 -10.16 -2.78
CA PRO A 37 -6.48 -11.41 -2.05
C PRO A 37 -5.66 -11.21 -0.77
N MET A 38 -4.73 -10.25 -0.73
CA MET A 38 -3.98 -9.94 0.49
C MET A 38 -4.90 -9.38 1.59
N MET A 39 -5.77 -8.42 1.24
CA MET A 39 -6.77 -7.91 2.19
C MET A 39 -7.72 -9.01 2.64
N ALA A 40 -8.24 -9.81 1.70
CA ALA A 40 -9.14 -10.92 2.03
C ALA A 40 -8.47 -11.95 2.94
N GLY A 41 -7.21 -12.31 2.67
CA GLY A 41 -6.40 -13.19 3.49
C GLY A 41 -6.24 -12.67 4.91
N LEU A 42 -5.89 -11.39 5.07
CA LEU A 42 -5.77 -10.76 6.39
C LEU A 42 -7.11 -10.74 7.15
N VAL A 43 -8.23 -10.45 6.48
CA VAL A 43 -9.57 -10.50 7.10
C VAL A 43 -9.91 -11.90 7.57
N VAL A 44 -9.80 -12.89 6.68
CA VAL A 44 -10.12 -14.29 6.99
C VAL A 44 -9.24 -14.77 8.15
N MET A 45 -7.94 -14.49 8.09
CA MET A 45 -7.00 -14.89 9.13
C MET A 45 -7.34 -14.23 10.47
N THR A 46 -7.65 -12.94 10.47
CA THR A 46 -8.03 -12.22 11.70
C THR A 46 -9.31 -12.77 12.30
N VAL A 47 -10.32 -13.06 11.48
CA VAL A 47 -11.60 -13.65 11.95
C VAL A 47 -11.38 -15.04 12.52
N VAL A 48 -10.59 -15.89 11.84
CA VAL A 48 -10.27 -17.24 12.33
C VAL A 48 -9.50 -17.17 13.64
N MET A 49 -8.46 -16.35 13.72
CA MET A 49 -7.66 -16.21 14.95
C MET A 49 -8.47 -15.63 16.10
N PHE A 50 -9.37 -14.68 15.83
CA PHE A 50 -10.29 -14.15 16.83
C PHE A 50 -11.29 -15.21 17.31
N GLY A 51 -11.88 -15.99 16.40
CA GLY A 51 -12.81 -17.07 16.75
C GLY A 51 -12.17 -18.17 17.58
N ILE A 52 -10.93 -18.57 17.22
CA ILE A 52 -10.15 -19.54 18.01
C ILE A 52 -9.76 -18.94 19.37
N GLY A 53 -9.26 -17.70 19.39
CA GLY A 53 -8.88 -17.02 20.64
C GLY A 53 -10.06 -16.87 21.60
N TYR A 54 -11.25 -16.57 21.08
CA TYR A 54 -12.47 -16.45 21.88
C TYR A 54 -12.97 -17.81 22.38
N SER A 55 -13.00 -18.85 21.52
CA SER A 55 -13.48 -20.18 21.91
C SER A 55 -12.57 -20.89 22.91
N THR A 56 -11.27 -20.58 22.90
CA THR A 56 -10.28 -21.10 23.86
C THR A 56 -10.17 -20.28 25.15
N GLY A 57 -11.00 -19.24 25.33
CA GLY A 57 -11.02 -18.40 26.53
C GLY A 57 -9.78 -17.51 26.70
N GLY A 58 -8.99 -17.28 25.65
CA GLY A 58 -7.76 -16.46 25.69
C GLY A 58 -6.53 -17.16 26.28
N SER A 59 -6.62 -18.46 26.55
CA SER A 59 -5.72 -19.18 27.47
C SER A 59 -4.46 -19.79 26.85
N VAL A 60 -4.09 -19.49 25.59
CA VAL A 60 -3.06 -20.27 24.86
C VAL A 60 -1.61 -19.97 25.29
N GLY A 61 -1.39 -19.19 26.36
CA GLY A 61 -0.15 -19.33 27.14
C GLY A 61 0.49 -18.07 27.71
N PHE A 62 0.12 -16.85 27.28
CA PHE A 62 0.83 -15.63 27.72
C PHE A 62 -0.03 -14.52 28.31
N GLN A 63 -1.32 -14.78 28.57
CA GLN A 63 -2.23 -13.76 29.10
C GLN A 63 -1.74 -13.22 30.45
N GLY A 64 -1.40 -11.93 30.51
CA GLY A 64 -0.86 -11.27 31.72
C GLY A 64 0.63 -11.53 32.00
N SER A 65 1.33 -12.29 31.16
CA SER A 65 2.76 -12.52 31.30
C SER A 65 3.60 -11.36 30.75
N VAL A 66 4.81 -11.18 31.29
CA VAL A 66 5.79 -10.21 30.78
C VAL A 66 6.14 -10.50 29.31
N ALA A 67 6.26 -11.76 28.94
CA ALA A 67 6.51 -12.17 27.55
C ALA A 67 5.37 -11.75 26.60
N GLY A 68 4.11 -11.88 27.03
CA GLY A 68 2.96 -11.42 26.27
C GLY A 68 2.96 -9.90 26.06
N MET A 69 3.30 -9.12 27.09
CA MET A 69 3.45 -7.67 26.97
C MET A 69 4.59 -7.27 26.03
N ILE A 70 5.72 -7.97 26.08
CA ILE A 70 6.85 -7.73 25.18
C ILE A 70 6.44 -8.04 23.73
N LEU A 71 5.82 -9.19 23.48
CA LEU A 71 5.33 -9.58 22.14
C LEU A 71 4.28 -8.59 21.61
N GLY A 72 3.34 -8.18 22.46
CA GLY A 72 2.36 -7.17 22.07
C GLY A 72 2.99 -5.82 21.76
N GLY A 73 3.95 -5.40 22.59
CA GLY A 73 4.73 -4.18 22.40
C GLY A 73 5.55 -4.21 21.11
N THR A 74 6.22 -5.32 20.78
CA THR A 74 7.00 -5.43 19.56
C THR A 74 6.12 -5.34 18.30
N CYS A 75 4.92 -5.92 18.30
CA CYS A 75 3.96 -5.74 17.20
C CYS A 75 3.64 -4.27 16.93
N VAL A 76 3.36 -3.51 18.00
CA VAL A 76 3.02 -2.09 17.89
C VAL A 76 4.21 -1.28 17.39
N VAL A 77 5.41 -1.54 17.93
CA VAL A 77 6.66 -0.89 17.49
C VAL A 77 6.97 -1.21 16.02
N LEU A 78 6.81 -2.47 15.62
CA LEU A 78 6.98 -2.88 14.23
C LEU A 78 6.00 -2.15 13.33
N MET A 79 4.75 -1.97 13.75
CA MET A 79 3.78 -1.28 12.91
C MET A 79 4.07 0.23 12.80
N ILE A 80 4.45 0.88 13.91
CA ILE A 80 4.84 2.29 13.93
C ILE A 80 6.07 2.54 13.05
N THR A 81 7.00 1.59 12.96
CA THR A 81 8.23 1.73 12.17
C THR A 81 8.07 1.29 10.71
N ALA A 82 7.38 0.19 10.47
CA ALA A 82 7.24 -0.40 9.13
C ALA A 82 6.38 0.47 8.20
N VAL A 83 5.33 1.11 8.72
CA VAL A 83 4.46 2.00 7.93
C VAL A 83 5.24 3.16 7.32
N PRO A 84 5.84 4.09 8.08
CA PRO A 84 6.57 5.21 7.51
C PRO A 84 7.72 4.74 6.62
N MET A 85 8.41 3.65 6.99
CA MET A 85 9.48 3.09 6.17
C MET A 85 8.97 2.60 4.82
N GLY A 86 7.82 1.92 4.78
CA GLY A 86 7.18 1.51 3.53
C GLY A 86 6.80 2.69 2.63
N PHE A 87 6.34 3.80 3.20
CA PHE A 87 6.06 5.04 2.44
C PHE A 87 7.34 5.69 1.90
N VAL A 88 8.42 5.74 2.69
CA VAL A 88 9.70 6.29 2.25
C VAL A 88 10.32 5.45 1.13
N LEU A 89 10.33 4.13 1.28
CA LEU A 89 10.85 3.21 0.27
C LEU A 89 10.05 3.28 -1.02
N HIS A 90 8.72 3.34 -0.93
CA HIS A 90 7.86 3.52 -2.10
C HIS A 90 8.17 4.82 -2.84
N ARG A 91 8.36 5.94 -2.11
CA ARG A 91 8.73 7.22 -2.74
C ARG A 91 10.10 7.16 -3.41
N LYS A 92 11.10 6.60 -2.73
CA LYS A 92 12.46 6.46 -3.28
C LYS A 92 12.47 5.57 -4.52
N GLN A 93 11.83 4.41 -4.48
CA GLN A 93 11.78 3.50 -5.63
C GLN A 93 11.13 4.15 -6.84
N ILE A 94 10.04 4.91 -6.67
CA ILE A 94 9.41 5.64 -7.77
C ILE A 94 10.34 6.73 -8.32
N GLN A 95 11.05 7.46 -7.47
CA GLN A 95 12.00 8.50 -7.89
C GLN A 95 13.22 7.92 -8.63
N ASP A 96 13.74 6.79 -8.16
CA ASP A 96 14.94 6.15 -8.73
C ASP A 96 14.64 5.44 -10.07
N SER A 97 13.37 5.25 -10.41
CA SER A 97 12.93 4.50 -11.59
C SER A 97 12.22 5.38 -12.63
N VAL A 98 12.42 6.69 -12.53
CA VAL A 98 12.01 7.66 -13.55
C VAL A 98 12.92 7.49 -14.76
N ASP A 99 12.32 7.17 -15.91
CA ASP A 99 13.04 7.09 -17.16
C ASP A 99 13.52 8.51 -17.55
N PRO A 100 14.83 8.71 -17.80
CA PRO A 100 15.37 10.03 -18.16
C PRO A 100 14.82 10.58 -19.48
N GLU A 101 14.31 9.73 -20.37
CA GLU A 101 13.78 10.16 -21.67
C GLU A 101 12.34 10.67 -21.56
N THR A 102 11.50 10.02 -20.75
CA THR A 102 10.07 10.37 -20.63
C THR A 102 9.74 11.17 -19.37
N GLY A 103 10.58 11.12 -18.34
CA GLY A 103 10.30 11.72 -17.04
C GLY A 103 9.24 10.96 -16.23
N ASP A 104 8.82 9.79 -16.69
CA ASP A 104 7.81 8.96 -16.03
C ASP A 104 8.41 7.73 -15.32
N PRO A 105 7.79 7.27 -14.22
CA PRO A 105 8.22 6.07 -13.54
C PRO A 105 7.88 4.81 -14.35
N THR A 106 8.84 3.89 -14.44
CA THR A 106 8.61 2.63 -15.15
C THR A 106 7.49 1.79 -14.49
N PRO A 107 6.61 1.15 -15.28
CA PRO A 107 5.49 0.35 -14.73
C PRO A 107 5.94 -0.75 -13.76
N ALA A 108 7.08 -1.38 -14.05
CA ALA A 108 7.67 -2.42 -13.21
C ALA A 108 8.03 -1.88 -11.82
N ALA A 109 8.62 -0.69 -11.75
CA ALA A 109 9.01 -0.10 -10.47
C ALA A 109 7.80 0.34 -9.64
N VAL A 110 6.74 0.85 -10.26
CA VAL A 110 5.47 1.15 -9.56
C VAL A 110 4.88 -0.12 -8.95
N GLN A 111 4.89 -1.21 -9.70
CA GLN A 111 4.41 -2.51 -9.21
C GLN A 111 5.27 -3.03 -8.05
N THR A 112 6.60 -2.99 -8.19
CA THR A 112 7.54 -3.41 -7.13
C THR A 112 7.38 -2.56 -5.87
N ALA A 113 7.31 -1.25 -6.00
CA ALA A 113 7.11 -0.33 -4.88
C ALA A 113 5.79 -0.59 -4.14
N THR A 114 4.74 -0.89 -4.90
CA THR A 114 3.43 -1.24 -4.32
C THR A 114 3.51 -2.55 -3.52
N ILE A 115 4.13 -3.60 -4.08
CA ILE A 115 4.31 -4.88 -3.40
C ILE A 115 5.15 -4.72 -2.13
N LEU A 116 6.25 -3.98 -2.21
CA LEU A 116 7.15 -3.77 -1.08
C LEU A 116 6.42 -3.04 0.07
N ARG A 117 5.66 -1.99 -0.27
CA ARG A 117 4.85 -1.25 0.70
C ARG A 117 3.79 -2.13 1.34
N LEU A 118 3.12 -2.98 0.55
CA LEU A 118 2.14 -3.94 1.05
C LEU A 118 2.77 -4.92 2.02
N ALA A 119 3.90 -5.53 1.68
CA ALA A 119 4.61 -6.47 2.53
C ALA A 119 5.01 -5.86 3.88
N MET A 120 5.44 -4.59 3.87
CA MET A 120 5.80 -3.85 5.09
C MET A 120 4.59 -3.62 6.02
N ILE A 121 3.39 -3.46 5.47
CA ILE A 121 2.15 -3.31 6.27
C ILE A 121 1.63 -4.68 6.71
N GLU A 122 1.68 -5.67 5.81
CA GLU A 122 1.12 -7.00 6.04
C GLU A 122 1.87 -7.77 7.12
N GLY A 123 3.21 -7.73 7.13
CA GLY A 123 4.02 -8.48 8.09
C GLY A 123 3.62 -8.23 9.55
N PRO A 124 3.64 -6.98 10.05
CA PRO A 124 3.18 -6.64 11.40
C PRO A 124 1.70 -6.97 11.64
N SER A 125 0.85 -6.87 10.61
CA SER A 125 -0.58 -7.15 10.70
C SER A 125 -0.86 -8.63 10.89
N LEU A 126 -0.21 -9.50 10.12
CA LEU A 126 -0.27 -10.96 10.27
C LEU A 126 0.32 -11.39 11.61
N PHE A 127 1.45 -10.79 12.02
CA PHE A 127 2.03 -11.07 13.33
C PHE A 127 1.07 -10.65 14.46
N GLY A 128 0.39 -9.50 14.32
CA GLY A 128 -0.68 -9.08 15.21
C GLY A 128 -1.85 -10.06 15.27
N ALA A 129 -2.25 -10.63 14.14
CA ALA A 129 -3.30 -11.66 14.10
C ALA A 129 -2.88 -12.93 14.87
N ILE A 130 -1.61 -13.33 14.80
CA ILE A 130 -1.07 -14.44 15.62
C ILE A 130 -1.09 -14.07 17.11
N CYS A 131 -0.77 -12.82 17.47
CA CYS A 131 -0.82 -12.35 18.86
C CYS A 131 -2.23 -12.36 19.48
N ILE A 132 -3.30 -12.38 18.67
CA ILE A 132 -4.67 -12.59 19.17
C ILE A 132 -4.78 -13.92 19.90
N LEU A 133 -4.14 -14.98 19.37
CA LEU A 133 -4.12 -16.29 20.01
C LEU A 133 -3.22 -16.34 21.24
N LEU A 134 -2.03 -15.75 21.13
CA LEU A 134 -0.97 -15.98 22.11
C LEU A 134 -1.09 -15.07 23.34
N VAL A 135 -1.53 -13.82 23.16
CA VAL A 135 -1.39 -12.77 24.17
C VAL A 135 -2.75 -12.34 24.72
N HIS A 136 -3.58 -11.73 23.87
CA HIS A 136 -4.85 -11.16 24.29
C HIS A 136 -5.76 -10.89 23.09
N PRO A 137 -7.09 -11.12 23.18
CA PRO A 137 -8.03 -10.81 22.10
C PRO A 137 -8.01 -9.33 21.68
N ALA A 138 -7.65 -8.41 22.59
CA ALA A 138 -7.49 -6.99 22.28
C ALA A 138 -6.40 -6.70 21.23
N MET A 139 -5.47 -7.64 20.99
CA MET A 139 -4.47 -7.53 19.93
C MET A 139 -5.07 -7.48 18.52
N VAL A 140 -6.38 -7.73 18.37
CA VAL A 140 -7.14 -7.51 17.13
C VAL A 140 -6.99 -6.10 16.58
N ILE A 141 -6.64 -5.12 17.43
CA ILE A 141 -6.36 -3.75 17.01
C ILE A 141 -5.22 -3.66 15.99
N VAL A 142 -4.20 -4.52 16.10
CA VAL A 142 -3.03 -4.49 15.19
C VAL A 142 -3.41 -4.90 13.77
N PRO A 143 -3.99 -6.09 13.50
CA PRO A 143 -4.47 -6.42 12.16
C PRO A 143 -5.58 -5.49 11.68
N ALA A 144 -6.45 -4.97 12.56
CA ALA A 144 -7.47 -3.99 12.17
C ALA A 144 -6.86 -2.67 11.67
N LEU A 145 -5.81 -2.17 12.34
CA LEU A 145 -5.05 -1.01 11.88
C LEU A 145 -4.32 -1.29 10.56
N GLY A 146 -3.74 -2.49 10.43
CA GLY A 146 -3.16 -2.98 9.19
C GLY A 146 -4.14 -2.94 8.02
N LEU A 147 -5.33 -3.51 8.23
CA LEU A 147 -6.42 -3.49 7.26
C LEU A 147 -6.87 -2.07 6.93
N GLY A 148 -7.04 -1.21 7.94
CA GLY A 148 -7.41 0.19 7.77
C GLY A 148 -6.38 0.95 6.93
N LEU A 149 -5.10 0.74 7.20
CA LEU A 149 -4.02 1.30 6.39
C LEU A 149 -4.02 0.74 4.97
N MET A 150 -4.28 -0.55 4.79
CA MET A 150 -4.44 -1.12 3.46
C MET A 150 -5.60 -0.44 2.70
N ILE A 151 -6.76 -0.29 3.31
CA ILE A 151 -7.90 0.40 2.69
C ILE A 151 -7.57 1.86 2.34
N LEU A 152 -6.90 2.58 3.23
CA LEU A 152 -6.48 3.97 3.00
C LEU A 152 -5.43 4.11 1.90
N THR A 153 -4.60 3.09 1.72
CA THR A 153 -3.51 3.08 0.74
C THR A 153 -3.85 2.32 -0.52
N TYR A 154 -5.12 1.90 -0.67
CA TYR A 154 -5.62 1.21 -1.84
C TYR A 154 -5.32 2.03 -3.10
N PRO A 155 -4.73 1.44 -4.15
CA PRO A 155 -4.42 2.15 -5.39
C PRO A 155 -5.70 2.61 -6.07
N ARG A 156 -6.09 3.86 -5.78
CA ARG A 156 -7.12 4.57 -6.52
C ARG A 156 -6.55 4.82 -7.90
N GLN A 157 -7.24 4.30 -8.90
CA GLN A 157 -7.00 4.78 -10.25
C GLN A 157 -7.52 6.20 -10.16
N ASN A 158 -6.64 7.19 -10.23
CA ASN A 158 -7.07 8.49 -10.66
C ASN A 158 -7.36 8.37 -12.17
N VAL A 159 -8.43 7.64 -12.50
CA VAL A 159 -9.10 7.75 -13.80
C VAL A 159 -9.76 9.12 -13.77
N ARG A 160 -9.02 10.15 -14.20
CA ARG A 160 -9.43 11.53 -14.54
C ARG A 160 -8.30 12.48 -14.13
N GLY A 161 -7.74 13.30 -15.00
CA GLY A 161 -8.16 13.60 -16.36
C GLY A 161 -7.28 14.70 -16.97
N GLY A 162 -6.04 14.36 -17.32
CA GLY A 162 -5.17 15.22 -18.13
C GLY A 162 -5.11 14.79 -19.59
N TYR A 163 -4.98 13.49 -19.85
CA TYR A 163 -4.75 12.96 -21.21
C TYR A 163 -5.96 12.94 -22.15
N GLY A 164 -7.09 13.55 -21.74
CA GLY A 164 -8.33 13.59 -22.53
C GLY A 164 -8.65 14.95 -23.14
N ARG A 165 -7.94 16.03 -22.79
CA ARG A 165 -8.12 17.32 -23.48
C ARG A 165 -7.09 17.37 -24.58
N ASN A 166 -7.46 16.82 -25.74
CA ASN A 166 -6.70 17.02 -26.96
C ASN A 166 -6.63 18.55 -27.19
N PRO A 167 -5.46 19.21 -27.10
CA PRO A 167 -5.35 20.64 -27.38
C PRO A 167 -5.64 20.95 -28.86
N TYR A 168 -5.79 19.91 -29.69
CA TYR A 168 -6.20 19.97 -31.09
C TYR A 168 -7.65 19.53 -31.32
N ASP A 169 -8.53 19.67 -30.33
CA ASP A 169 -9.97 19.81 -30.62
C ASP A 169 -10.29 21.31 -30.82
N PRO A 170 -10.21 21.86 -32.04
CA PRO A 170 -10.58 23.25 -32.33
C PRO A 170 -12.10 23.48 -32.26
N GLY A 171 -12.85 22.63 -31.56
CA GLY A 171 -14.30 22.54 -31.59
C GLY A 171 -15.07 23.25 -30.46
N GLN A 172 -14.47 24.18 -29.69
CA GLN A 172 -15.21 25.09 -28.80
C GLN A 172 -14.66 26.51 -28.80
#